data_AF-A0A9W9AJR8-F1
#
_entry.id   AF-A0A9W9AJR8-F1
#
_cell.length_a   1.000
_cell.length_b   1.000
_cell.length_c   1.000
_cell.angle_alpha   90.00
_cell.angle_beta   90.00
_cell.angle_gamma   90.00
#
_symmetry.space_group_name_H-M   'P 1'
#
loop_
_entity.id
_entity.type
_entity.pdbx_description
1 polymer ?
#
loop_
_entity_poly.entity_id
_entity_poly.type
_entity_poly.pdbx_seq_one_letter_code
_entity_poly.pdbx_strand_id
1 'polypeptide(L)'
;LRDLLAKVDKEVSYVELQAAEPLAVVKIIDKKEAAARRKQAKEQQKMNAKKNVKKEFQFTWGMAIGDLEHKLDRAKAELKRGSRVDLVFAPKSGQKSPPMAQMRERMQLIADKVADVGVEWKSRELSRGIGALFVQS
;
A
#
# COMPACT_ATOMS: atom_id res chain seq x y z
N LEU A 1 45.96 -3.28 -4.87
CA LEU A 1 44.87 -4.29 -4.95
C LEU A 1 45.36 -5.71 -4.66
N ARG A 2 46.50 -6.17 -5.24
CA ARG A 2 47.08 -7.51 -4.99
C ARG A 2 47.27 -7.82 -3.50
N ASP A 3 47.86 -6.92 -2.73
CA ASP A 3 48.10 -7.14 -1.29
C ASP A 3 46.82 -7.17 -0.46
N LEU A 4 45.76 -6.52 -0.94
CA LEU A 4 44.47 -6.47 -0.27
C LEU A 4 43.69 -7.77 -0.54
N LEU A 5 43.74 -8.28 -1.77
CA LEU A 5 43.19 -9.60 -2.14
C LEU A 5 43.95 -10.78 -1.51
N ALA A 6 45.23 -10.59 -1.15
CA ALA A 6 46.02 -11.57 -0.43
C ALA A 6 45.69 -11.66 1.07
N LYS A 7 45.15 -10.58 1.65
CA LYS A 7 44.75 -10.49 3.07
C LYS A 7 43.29 -10.84 3.33
N VAL A 8 42.46 -10.88 2.28
CA VAL A 8 41.04 -11.23 2.39
C VAL A 8 40.87 -12.73 2.25
N ASP A 9 40.25 -13.33 3.25
CA ASP A 9 39.77 -14.71 3.17
C ASP A 9 38.58 -14.78 2.18
N LYS A 10 38.82 -15.45 1.05
CA LYS A 10 37.84 -15.58 -0.05
C LYS A 10 36.77 -16.63 0.24
N GLU A 11 36.97 -17.52 1.21
CA GLU A 11 35.92 -18.45 1.65
C GLU A 11 34.88 -17.72 2.47
N VAL A 12 35.28 -16.76 3.29
CA VAL A 12 34.40 -16.05 4.23
C VAL A 12 33.90 -14.71 3.68
N SER A 13 34.68 -14.02 2.85
CA SER A 13 34.39 -12.66 2.38
C SER A 13 34.52 -12.51 0.86
N TYR A 14 33.91 -11.46 0.31
CA TYR A 14 34.09 -11.03 -1.08
C TYR A 14 34.23 -9.50 -1.16
N VAL A 15 34.73 -9.01 -2.29
CA VAL A 15 34.95 -7.57 -2.52
C VAL A 15 33.92 -7.06 -3.52
N GLU A 16 33.20 -6.01 -3.17
CA GLU A 16 32.20 -5.37 -4.02
C GLU A 16 32.63 -3.92 -4.33
N LEU A 17 32.61 -3.56 -5.62
CA LEU A 17 32.89 -2.20 -6.07
C LEU A 17 31.67 -1.30 -5.79
N GLN A 18 31.87 -0.22 -5.04
CA GLN A 18 30.80 0.74 -4.69
C GLN A 18 30.81 1.95 -5.63
N ALA A 19 31.99 2.42 -6.02
CA ALA A 19 32.17 3.54 -6.93
C ALA A 19 33.42 3.32 -7.78
N ALA A 20 33.34 3.62 -9.08
CA ALA A 20 34.45 3.49 -10.01
C ALA A 20 35.28 4.78 -10.13
N GLU A 21 34.65 5.95 -9.95
CA GLU A 21 35.27 7.27 -10.15
C GLU A 21 34.87 8.25 -9.04
N PRO A 22 35.73 9.22 -8.69
CA PRO A 22 37.08 9.48 -9.23
C PRO A 22 38.17 8.55 -8.67
N LEU A 23 37.87 7.79 -7.61
CA LEU A 23 38.74 6.73 -7.08
C LEU A 23 37.89 5.48 -6.84
N ALA A 24 38.43 4.32 -7.17
CA ALA A 24 37.74 3.05 -6.97
C ALA A 24 37.56 2.77 -5.46
N VAL A 25 36.32 2.89 -4.98
CA VAL A 25 35.96 2.55 -3.60
C VAL A 25 35.41 1.13 -3.60
N VAL A 26 36.15 0.23 -2.95
CA VAL A 26 35.76 -1.18 -2.78
C VAL A 26 35.41 -1.46 -1.33
N LYS A 27 34.38 -2.27 -1.11
CA LYS A 27 33.95 -2.72 0.21
C LYS A 27 34.18 -4.21 0.34
N ILE A 28 34.86 -4.62 1.41
CA ILE A 28 34.96 -6.04 1.78
C ILE A 28 33.68 -6.38 2.54
N ILE A 29 32.98 -7.43 2.09
CA ILE A 29 31.72 -7.88 2.66
C ILE A 29 31.88 -9.33 3.11
N ASP A 30 31.57 -9.60 4.37
CA ASP A 30 31.47 -10.95 4.92
C ASP A 30 30.22 -11.64 4.36
N LYS A 31 30.35 -12.89 3.89
CA LYS A 31 29.25 -13.64 3.28
C LYS A 31 28.11 -13.94 4.26
N LYS A 32 28.40 -14.19 5.53
CA LYS A 32 27.36 -14.40 6.57
C LYS A 32 26.62 -13.09 6.84
N GLU A 33 27.34 -11.98 6.96
CA GLU A 33 26.73 -10.67 7.15
C GLU A 33 25.87 -10.27 5.93
N ALA A 34 26.36 -10.50 4.72
CA ALA A 34 25.61 -10.29 3.47
C ALA A 34 24.33 -11.13 3.43
N ALA A 35 24.40 -12.40 3.82
CA ALA A 35 23.25 -13.30 3.86
C ALA A 35 22.21 -12.83 4.90
N ALA A 36 22.66 -12.41 6.09
CA ALA A 36 21.78 -11.86 7.12
C ALA A 36 21.11 -10.56 6.66
N ARG A 37 21.89 -9.65 6.06
CA ARG A 37 21.39 -8.37 5.52
C ARG A 37 20.38 -8.60 4.39
N ARG A 38 20.61 -9.57 3.51
CA ARG A 38 19.68 -9.98 2.45
C ARG A 38 18.40 -10.59 3.02
N LYS A 39 18.49 -11.41 4.08
CA LYS A 39 17.33 -11.97 4.77
C LYS A 39 16.47 -10.86 5.38
N GLN A 40 17.09 -9.94 6.11
CA GLN A 40 16.42 -8.77 6.69
C GLN A 40 15.78 -7.89 5.62
N ALA A 41 16.49 -7.59 4.53
CA ALA A 41 15.93 -6.82 3.42
C ALA A 41 14.72 -7.52 2.79
N LYS A 42 14.77 -8.85 2.62
CA LYS A 42 13.65 -9.64 2.09
C LYS A 42 12.47 -9.67 3.05
N GLU A 43 12.71 -9.76 4.35
CA GLU A 43 11.67 -9.66 5.39
C GLU A 43 11.03 -8.27 5.40
N GLN A 44 11.84 -7.21 5.35
CA GLN A 44 11.35 -5.83 5.27
C GLN A 44 10.52 -5.59 4.00
N GLN A 45 10.98 -6.09 2.85
CA GLN A 45 10.22 -6.03 1.59
C GLN A 45 8.89 -6.77 1.69
N LYS A 46 8.85 -7.96 2.31
CA LYS A 46 7.61 -8.69 2.53
C LYS A 46 6.64 -7.93 3.44
N MET A 47 7.15 -7.29 4.50
CA MET A 47 6.33 -6.49 5.41
C MET A 47 5.79 -5.23 4.72
N ASN A 48 6.60 -4.55 3.92
CA ASN A 48 6.17 -3.39 3.15
C ASN A 48 5.17 -3.76 2.04
N ALA A 49 5.37 -4.91 1.38
CA ALA A 49 4.44 -5.42 0.38
C ALA A 49 3.07 -5.74 0.99
N LYS A 50 3.03 -6.29 2.22
CA LYS A 50 1.78 -6.53 2.95
C LYS A 50 1.03 -5.24 3.32
N LYS A 51 1.76 -4.17 3.66
CA LYS A 51 1.17 -2.85 3.97
C LYS A 51 0.71 -2.09 2.72
N ASN A 52 1.32 -2.34 1.56
CA ASN A 52 0.94 -1.66 0.32
C ASN A 52 -0.15 -2.39 -0.48
N VAL A 53 -0.82 -3.38 0.11
CA VAL A 53 -1.94 -4.06 -0.55
C VAL A 53 -3.09 -3.05 -0.71
N LYS A 54 -3.49 -2.82 -1.96
CA LYS A 54 -4.65 -2.02 -2.32
C LYS A 54 -5.86 -2.93 -2.51
N LYS A 55 -6.99 -2.58 -1.93
CA LYS A 55 -8.26 -3.29 -2.11
C LYS A 55 -9.35 -2.32 -2.53
N GLU A 56 -10.13 -2.70 -3.52
CA GLU A 56 -11.28 -1.92 -3.97
C GLU A 56 -12.57 -2.58 -3.48
N PHE A 57 -13.48 -1.77 -2.95
CA PHE A 57 -14.83 -2.18 -2.57
C PHE A 57 -15.84 -1.37 -3.37
N GLN A 58 -16.60 -2.05 -4.23
CA GLN A 58 -17.62 -1.42 -5.06
C GLN A 58 -18.99 -1.47 -4.37
N PHE A 59 -19.67 -0.34 -4.26
CA PHE A 59 -20.99 -0.16 -3.67
C PHE A 59 -21.94 0.35 -4.74
N THR A 60 -23.22 0.06 -4.58
CA THR A 60 -24.27 0.68 -5.39
C THR A 60 -24.92 1.82 -4.63
N TRP A 61 -25.31 2.88 -5.33
CA TRP A 61 -26.05 3.98 -4.68
C TRP A 61 -27.38 3.53 -4.06
N GLY A 62 -27.99 2.46 -4.58
CA GLY A 62 -29.23 1.88 -4.06
C GLY A 62 -29.04 0.76 -3.04
N MET A 63 -27.81 0.55 -2.53
CA MET A 63 -27.53 -0.53 -1.58
C MET A 63 -28.33 -0.34 -0.27
N ALA A 64 -28.91 -1.43 0.23
CA ALA A 64 -29.59 -1.43 1.52
C ALA A 64 -28.59 -1.16 2.66
N ILE A 65 -29.05 -0.50 3.72
CA ILE A 65 -28.21 -0.08 4.85
C ILE A 65 -27.46 -1.27 5.46
N GLY A 66 -28.12 -2.40 5.68
CA GLY A 66 -27.48 -3.59 6.25
C GLY A 66 -26.36 -4.17 5.38
N ASP A 67 -26.55 -4.23 4.06
CA ASP A 67 -25.49 -4.71 3.14
C ASP A 67 -24.32 -3.73 3.08
N LEU A 68 -24.63 -2.43 3.10
CA LEU A 68 -23.62 -1.38 3.17
C LEU A 68 -22.77 -1.50 4.44
N GLU A 69 -23.39 -1.72 5.59
CA GLU A 69 -22.67 -1.86 6.87
C GLU A 69 -21.78 -3.10 6.89
N HIS A 70 -22.31 -4.27 6.50
CA HIS A 70 -21.50 -5.49 6.41
C HIS A 70 -20.32 -5.36 5.43
N LYS A 71 -20.49 -4.63 4.33
CA LYS A 71 -19.41 -4.39 3.38
C LYS A 71 -18.41 -3.35 3.89
N LEU A 72 -18.86 -2.33 4.60
CA LEU A 72 -17.99 -1.38 5.29
C LEU A 72 -17.20 -2.05 6.41
N ASP A 73 -17.78 -2.97 7.19
CA ASP A 73 -17.04 -3.70 8.23
C ASP A 73 -15.88 -4.51 7.64
N ARG A 74 -16.08 -5.10 6.47
CA ARG A 74 -15.00 -5.76 5.72
C ARG A 74 -13.94 -4.75 5.27
N ALA A 75 -14.34 -3.59 4.76
CA ALA A 75 -13.39 -2.53 4.41
C ALA A 75 -12.58 -2.04 5.64
N LYS A 76 -13.24 -1.84 6.79
CA LYS A 76 -12.60 -1.48 8.06
C LYS A 76 -11.62 -2.55 8.52
N ALA A 77 -11.96 -3.82 8.39
CA ALA A 77 -11.07 -4.92 8.75
C ALA A 77 -9.79 -4.92 7.89
N GLU A 78 -9.89 -4.54 6.62
CA GLU A 78 -8.74 -4.40 5.72
C GLU A 78 -7.90 -3.16 6.04
N LEU A 79 -8.54 -2.03 6.37
CA LEU A 79 -7.85 -0.85 6.88
C LEU A 79 -7.07 -1.20 8.15
N LYS A 80 -7.67 -1.86 9.14
CA LYS A 80 -6.99 -2.31 10.38
C LYS A 80 -5.78 -3.23 10.13
N ARG A 81 -5.72 -3.92 8.98
CA ARG A 81 -4.57 -4.75 8.58
C ARG A 81 -3.43 -3.92 7.94
N GLY A 82 -3.62 -2.61 7.80
CA GLY A 82 -2.71 -1.69 7.15
C GLY A 82 -2.83 -1.65 5.63
N SER A 83 -3.94 -2.15 5.06
CA SER A 83 -4.18 -2.08 3.61
C SER A 83 -4.72 -0.70 3.21
N ARG A 84 -4.49 -0.30 1.96
CA ARG A 84 -5.18 0.84 1.35
C ARG A 84 -6.51 0.38 0.77
N VAL A 85 -7.56 1.13 1.01
CA VAL A 85 -8.92 0.78 0.60
C VAL A 85 -9.53 1.89 -0.25
N ASP A 86 -10.00 1.49 -1.43
CA ASP A 86 -10.68 2.36 -2.38
C ASP A 86 -12.17 1.99 -2.33
N LEU A 87 -13.03 2.88 -1.81
CA LEU A 87 -14.47 2.69 -1.75
C LEU A 87 -15.11 3.38 -2.97
N VAL A 88 -15.64 2.60 -3.88
CA VAL A 88 -16.20 3.07 -5.16
C VAL A 88 -17.71 2.93 -5.14
N PHE A 89 -18.45 3.99 -5.44
CA PHE A 89 -19.91 4.04 -5.49
C PHE A 89 -20.35 4.24 -6.94
N ALA A 90 -21.09 3.28 -7.48
CA ALA A 90 -21.59 3.32 -8.85
C ALA A 90 -23.11 3.08 -8.90
N PRO A 91 -23.81 3.56 -9.94
CA PRO A 91 -25.19 3.14 -10.17
C PRO A 91 -25.23 1.67 -10.55
N LYS A 92 -26.30 0.97 -10.18
CA LYS A 92 -26.60 -0.34 -10.76
C LYS A 92 -26.95 -0.14 -12.24
N SER A 93 -26.65 -1.14 -13.07
CA SER A 93 -27.06 -1.12 -14.49
C SER A 93 -28.56 -0.82 -14.62
N GLY A 94 -28.89 0.16 -15.47
CA GLY A 94 -30.27 0.62 -15.68
C GLY A 94 -30.84 1.55 -14.61
N GLN A 95 -30.12 1.84 -13.51
CA GLN A 95 -30.56 2.81 -12.51
C GLN A 95 -29.89 4.17 -12.72
N LYS A 96 -30.67 5.23 -12.51
CA LYS A 96 -30.13 6.60 -12.48
C LYS A 96 -29.34 6.81 -11.19
N SER A 97 -28.19 7.44 -11.30
CA SER A 97 -27.43 7.85 -10.13
C SER A 97 -28.15 8.98 -9.40
N PRO A 98 -28.03 9.07 -8.06
CA PRO A 98 -28.59 10.19 -7.29
C PRO A 98 -28.06 11.56 -7.76
N PRO A 99 -28.70 12.67 -7.34
CA PRO A 99 -28.13 14.00 -7.53
C PRO A 99 -26.75 14.12 -6.89
N MET A 100 -25.87 14.92 -7.50
CA MET A 100 -24.48 15.13 -7.04
C MET A 100 -24.38 15.57 -5.57
N ALA A 101 -25.33 16.37 -5.08
CA ALA A 101 -25.36 16.79 -3.67
C ALA A 101 -25.58 15.60 -2.72
N GLN A 102 -26.54 14.72 -3.04
CA GLN A 102 -26.82 13.52 -2.25
C GLN A 102 -25.65 12.52 -2.30
N MET A 103 -24.96 12.42 -3.44
CA MET A 103 -23.75 11.59 -3.54
C MET A 103 -22.67 12.08 -2.59
N ARG A 104 -22.41 13.39 -2.57
CA ARG A 104 -21.40 13.99 -1.69
C ARG A 104 -21.74 13.77 -0.22
N GLU A 105 -22.99 13.98 0.17
CA GLU A 105 -23.46 13.75 1.53
C GLU A 105 -23.27 12.29 1.95
N ARG A 106 -23.66 11.33 1.10
CA ARG A 106 -23.46 9.90 1.37
C ARG A 106 -21.98 9.53 1.48
N MET A 107 -21.15 10.07 0.59
CA MET A 107 -19.69 9.86 0.65
C MET A 107 -19.11 10.44 1.93
N GLN A 108 -19.59 11.60 2.39
CA GLN A 108 -19.16 12.19 3.65
C GLN A 108 -19.55 11.31 4.83
N LEU A 109 -20.80 10.86 4.90
CA LEU A 109 -21.27 9.98 5.97
C LEU A 109 -20.46 8.68 6.04
N ILE A 110 -20.06 8.13 4.90
CA ILE A 110 -19.22 6.93 4.85
C ILE A 110 -17.79 7.25 5.27
N ALA A 111 -17.24 8.40 4.86
CA ALA A 111 -15.93 8.87 5.31
C ALA A 111 -15.90 9.01 6.84
N ASP A 112 -16.93 9.62 7.44
CA ASP A 112 -17.06 9.77 8.89
C ASP A 112 -17.16 8.39 9.58
N LYS A 113 -17.89 7.45 8.97
CA LYS A 113 -17.99 6.07 9.48
C LYS A 113 -16.66 5.33 9.46
N VAL A 114 -15.70 5.65 8.59
CA VAL A 114 -14.40 4.96 8.51
C VAL A 114 -13.22 5.77 9.07
N ALA A 115 -13.47 7.00 9.51
CA ALA A 115 -12.47 7.90 10.09
C ALA A 115 -11.86 7.36 11.39
N ASP A 116 -12.53 6.42 12.06
CA ASP A 116 -12.04 5.72 13.25
C ASP A 116 -10.89 4.75 12.96
N VAL A 117 -10.75 4.30 11.71
CA VAL A 117 -9.79 3.25 11.31
C VAL A 117 -8.88 3.66 10.15
N GLY A 118 -9.04 4.88 9.61
CA GLY A 118 -8.20 5.36 8.53
C GLY A 118 -8.45 6.81 8.16
N VAL A 119 -7.55 7.34 7.33
CA VAL A 119 -7.54 8.71 6.83
C VAL A 119 -7.58 8.73 5.30
N GLU A 120 -8.18 9.77 4.74
CA GLU A 120 -8.16 9.97 3.30
C GLU A 120 -6.75 10.34 2.83
N TRP A 121 -6.19 9.53 1.92
CA TRP A 121 -4.83 9.74 1.41
C TRP A 121 -4.77 10.40 0.04
N LYS A 122 -5.93 10.50 -0.63
CA LYS A 122 -6.09 11.13 -1.95
C LYS A 122 -7.44 11.84 -2.01
N SER A 123 -7.51 12.92 -2.79
CA SER A 123 -8.76 13.62 -3.09
C SER A 123 -9.85 12.67 -3.61
N ARG A 124 -11.07 12.88 -3.12
CA ARG A 124 -12.27 12.18 -3.57
C ARG A 124 -12.53 12.46 -5.05
N GLU A 125 -12.99 11.45 -5.76
CA GLU A 125 -13.40 11.59 -7.16
C GLU A 125 -14.92 11.48 -7.26
N LEU A 126 -15.53 12.36 -8.05
CA LEU A 126 -16.97 12.30 -8.33
C LEU A 126 -17.19 12.71 -9.79
N SER A 127 -17.47 11.74 -10.65
CA SER A 127 -17.67 11.98 -12.08
C SER A 127 -18.69 11.01 -12.65
N ARG A 128 -19.52 11.46 -13.61
CA ARG A 128 -20.49 10.62 -14.35
C ARG A 128 -21.36 9.73 -13.44
N GLY A 129 -21.71 10.23 -12.25
CA GLY A 129 -22.49 9.50 -11.26
C GLY A 129 -21.75 8.35 -10.56
N ILE A 130 -20.42 8.31 -10.65
CA ILE A 130 -19.53 7.43 -9.89
C ILE A 130 -18.77 8.27 -8.87
N GLY A 131 -18.75 7.83 -7.61
CA GLY A 131 -17.96 8.43 -6.54
C GLY A 131 -16.86 7.49 -6.08
N ALA A 132 -15.68 7.99 -5.74
CA ALA A 132 -14.61 7.19 -5.14
C ALA A 132 -13.99 7.90 -3.94
N LEU A 133 -13.80 7.15 -2.87
CA LEU A 133 -13.16 7.56 -1.62
C LEU A 133 -11.92 6.69 -1.39
N PHE A 134 -10.78 7.32 -1.10
CA PHE A 134 -9.49 6.65 -0.99
C PHE A 134 -8.98 6.74 0.46
N VAL A 135 -8.99 5.62 1.19
CA VAL A 135 -8.70 5.58 2.63
C VAL A 135 -7.49 4.67 2.91
N GLN A 136 -6.66 5.05 3.87
CA GLN A 136 -5.57 4.22 4.38
C GLN A 136 -5.55 4.25 5.91
N SER A 137 -5.14 3.14 6.53
CA SER A 137 -4.84 3.11 7.98
C SER A 137 -3.51 3.77 8.33
#